data_AF-A0A385YTW6-F1
#
_entry.id   AF-A0A385YTW6-F1
#
_cell.length_a   1.000
_cell.length_b   1.000
_cell.length_c   1.000
_cell.angle_alpha   90.00
_cell.angle_beta   90.00
_cell.angle_gamma   90.00
#
_symmetry.space_group_name_H-M   'P 1'
#
loop_
_entity.id
_entity.type
_entity.pdbx_description
1 polymer ?
#
loop_
_entity_poly.entity_id
_entity_poly.type
_entity_poly.pdbx_seq_one_letter_code
_entity_poly.pdbx_strand_id
1 'polypeptide(L)'
;MTIPSNRYPETSKHIQDAQKAGHPDTLTIDRSGAKLRRKDSLGGLNKVPGKDLDEYPPAMFKEGGMGASVRPVSPSDNRGAGAYLGNKLRNYPDGTTVRLK
;
A
#
# COMPACT_ATOMS: atom_id res chain seq x y z
N MET A 1 4.14 -9.56 8.02
CA MET A 1 3.67 -9.82 6.65
C MET A 1 4.73 -9.32 5.69
N THR A 2 5.27 -10.18 4.84
CA THR A 2 6.34 -9.80 3.89
C THR A 2 5.81 -9.85 2.45
N ILE A 3 6.03 -8.79 1.68
CA ILE A 3 5.75 -8.78 0.24
C ILE A 3 6.90 -9.48 -0.50
N PRO A 4 6.63 -10.54 -1.29
CA PRO A 4 7.67 -11.29 -1.97
C PRO A 4 8.31 -10.46 -3.09
N SER A 5 9.50 -9.92 -2.82
CA SER A 5 10.24 -9.03 -3.74
C SER A 5 10.67 -9.71 -5.05
N ASN A 6 10.76 -11.04 -5.07
CA ASN A 6 11.00 -11.80 -6.30
C ASN A 6 9.77 -11.83 -7.23
N ARG A 7 8.58 -11.53 -6.72
CA ARG A 7 7.32 -11.47 -7.48
C ARG A 7 6.84 -10.05 -7.73
N TYR A 8 7.05 -9.17 -6.77
CA TYR A 8 6.60 -7.77 -6.80
C TYR A 8 7.76 -6.81 -6.46
N PRO A 9 8.85 -6.81 -7.25
CA PRO A 9 10.05 -6.05 -6.95
C PRO A 9 9.82 -4.54 -6.84
N GLU A 10 8.97 -3.95 -7.69
CA GLU A 10 8.72 -2.49 -7.69
C GLU A 10 7.96 -2.09 -6.41
N THR A 11 6.89 -2.82 -6.07
CA THR A 11 6.09 -2.56 -4.86
C THR A 11 6.90 -2.81 -3.59
N SER A 12 7.65 -3.91 -3.50
CA SER A 12 8.52 -4.19 -2.36
C SER A 12 9.56 -3.09 -2.16
N LYS A 13 10.14 -2.58 -3.25
CA LYS A 13 11.09 -1.48 -3.18
C LYS A 13 10.45 -0.19 -2.69
N HIS A 14 9.22 0.11 -3.14
CA HIS A 14 8.48 1.28 -2.64
C HIS A 14 8.21 1.21 -1.15
N ILE A 15 7.75 0.06 -0.64
CA ILE A 15 7.53 -0.18 0.80
C ILE A 15 8.81 0.11 1.59
N GLN A 16 9.94 -0.47 1.18
CA GLN A 16 11.22 -0.29 1.88
C GLN A 16 11.69 1.16 1.88
N ASP A 17 11.56 1.85 0.75
CA ASP A 17 11.98 3.25 0.64
C ASP A 17 11.07 4.17 1.47
N ALA A 18 9.76 3.92 1.48
CA ALA A 18 8.80 4.67 2.29
C ALA A 18 9.06 4.47 3.80
N GLN A 19 9.33 3.23 4.24
CA GLN A 19 9.72 2.96 5.62
C GLN A 19 11.03 3.65 6.02
N LYS A 20 12.04 3.66 5.11
CA LYS A 20 13.29 4.41 5.32
C LYS A 20 13.07 5.92 5.40
N ALA A 21 12.05 6.43 4.72
CA ALA A 21 11.63 7.83 4.78
C ALA A 21 10.79 8.18 6.02
N GLY A 22 10.54 7.21 6.93
CA GLY A 22 9.85 7.43 8.20
C GLY A 22 8.38 7.00 8.22
N HIS A 23 7.85 6.41 7.15
CA HIS A 23 6.52 5.81 7.20
C HIS A 23 6.49 4.57 8.12
N PRO A 24 5.38 4.33 8.84
CA PRO A 24 5.30 3.23 9.80
C PRO A 24 5.40 1.86 9.10
N ASP A 25 6.06 0.91 9.76
CA ASP A 25 6.10 -0.50 9.33
C ASP A 25 4.99 -1.35 9.98
N THR A 26 4.35 -0.82 11.02
CA THR A 26 3.27 -1.48 11.76
C THR A 26 1.99 -0.74 11.47
N LEU A 27 1.05 -1.43 10.82
CA LEU A 27 -0.15 -0.86 10.23
C LEU A 27 -1.40 -1.52 10.79
N THR A 28 -2.46 -0.75 10.96
CA THR A 28 -3.73 -1.19 11.54
C THR A 28 -4.76 -1.38 10.44
N ILE A 29 -5.30 -2.59 10.29
CA ILE A 29 -6.31 -2.86 9.26
C ILE A 29 -7.57 -2.03 9.54
N ASP A 30 -8.00 -1.21 8.57
CA ASP A 30 -9.28 -0.51 8.58
C ASP A 30 -9.78 -0.37 7.15
N ARG A 31 -10.63 -1.32 6.74
CA ARG A 31 -11.08 -1.44 5.35
C ARG A 31 -12.15 -0.41 5.01
N SER A 32 -12.95 -0.01 6.00
CA SER A 32 -14.06 0.93 5.82
C SER A 32 -13.58 2.30 5.33
N GLY A 33 -12.44 2.77 5.82
CA GLY A 33 -11.84 4.05 5.43
C GLY A 33 -11.08 4.07 4.10
N ALA A 34 -10.94 2.92 3.42
CA ALA A 34 -10.01 2.80 2.29
C ALA A 34 -10.35 3.70 1.09
N LYS A 35 -11.63 3.92 0.81
CA LYS A 35 -12.05 4.79 -0.30
C LYS A 35 -11.68 6.25 -0.04
N LEU A 36 -11.84 6.72 1.20
CA LEU A 36 -11.50 8.08 1.60
C LEU A 36 -10.00 8.29 1.56
N ARG A 37 -9.22 7.39 2.19
CA ARG A 37 -7.75 7.47 2.18
C ARG A 37 -7.18 7.51 0.77
N ARG A 38 -7.69 6.67 -0.14
CA ARG A 38 -7.24 6.68 -1.54
C ARG A 38 -7.53 8.01 -2.24
N LYS A 39 -8.63 8.66 -1.90
CA LYS A 39 -8.92 10.02 -2.41
C LYS A 39 -7.93 11.03 -1.81
N ASP A 40 -7.60 10.92 -0.54
CA ASP A 40 -6.72 11.86 0.15
C ASP A 40 -5.25 11.74 -0.29
N SER A 41 -4.78 10.53 -0.60
CA SER A 41 -3.43 10.26 -1.13
C SER A 41 -3.29 10.58 -2.62
N LEU A 42 -4.29 10.23 -3.44
CA LEU A 42 -4.17 10.30 -4.91
C LEU A 42 -4.91 11.48 -5.56
N GLY A 43 -5.82 12.15 -4.84
CA GLY A 43 -6.81 13.07 -5.43
C GLY A 43 -6.25 14.25 -6.22
N GLY A 44 -5.01 14.65 -5.95
CA GLY A 44 -4.31 15.74 -6.66
C GLY A 44 -3.22 15.27 -7.63
N LEU A 45 -2.99 13.96 -7.76
CA LEU A 45 -1.88 13.43 -8.55
C LEU A 45 -2.30 13.15 -9.99
N ASN A 46 -1.43 13.53 -10.93
CA ASN A 46 -1.62 13.17 -12.34
C ASN A 46 -1.44 11.67 -12.53
N LYS A 47 -2.28 11.10 -13.39
CA LYS A 47 -2.11 9.72 -13.84
C LYS A 47 -0.83 9.61 -14.67
N VAL A 48 -0.07 8.54 -14.44
CA VAL A 48 1.10 8.22 -15.25
C VAL A 48 0.69 7.15 -16.27
N PRO A 49 0.76 7.42 -17.58
CA PRO A 49 0.37 6.44 -18.60
C PRO A 49 1.09 5.10 -18.43
N GLY A 50 0.34 4.00 -18.48
CA GLY A 50 0.89 2.64 -18.34
C GLY A 50 1.36 2.26 -16.94
N LYS A 51 1.08 3.07 -15.91
CA LYS A 51 1.45 2.80 -14.52
C LYS A 51 0.24 2.96 -13.59
N ASP A 52 0.26 2.20 -12.52
CA ASP A 52 -0.64 2.41 -11.38
C ASP A 52 0.10 3.26 -10.33
N LEU A 53 -0.62 4.09 -9.57
CA LEU A 53 -0.05 4.81 -8.43
C LEU A 53 -0.16 3.91 -7.19
N ASP A 54 0.97 3.38 -6.74
CA ASP A 54 1.08 2.61 -5.50
C ASP A 54 1.20 3.53 -4.29
N GLU A 55 0.63 3.13 -3.16
CA GLU A 55 0.47 3.94 -1.94
C GLU A 55 1.10 3.24 -0.73
N TYR A 56 1.94 3.95 0.02
CA TYR A 56 2.45 3.48 1.31
C TYR A 56 2.34 4.55 2.41
N PRO A 57 1.62 4.30 3.52
CA PRO A 57 0.89 3.06 3.81
C PRO A 57 -0.33 2.84 2.90
N PRO A 58 -0.66 1.58 2.54
CA PRO A 58 -1.82 1.30 1.68
C PRO A 58 -3.13 1.78 2.29
N ALA A 59 -4.06 2.23 1.45
CA ALA A 59 -5.33 2.81 1.90
C ALA A 59 -6.21 1.88 2.77
N MET A 60 -6.01 0.56 2.73
CA MET A 60 -6.72 -0.39 3.60
C MET A 60 -6.28 -0.36 5.06
N PHE A 61 -5.23 0.40 5.38
CA PHE A 61 -4.74 0.60 6.74
C PHE A 61 -5.10 1.99 7.25
N LYS A 62 -5.21 2.11 8.58
CA LYS A 62 -5.54 3.37 9.28
C LYS A 62 -4.53 4.47 8.99
N GLU A 63 -3.27 4.10 8.87
CA GLU A 63 -2.11 4.98 8.66
C GLU A 63 -1.94 5.42 7.21
N GLY A 64 -2.75 4.91 6.28
CA GLY A 64 -2.76 5.36 4.88
C GLY A 64 -3.48 6.69 4.69
N GLY A 65 -3.54 7.15 3.44
CA GLY A 65 -4.24 8.38 3.06
C GLY A 65 -3.33 9.60 3.03
N MET A 66 -3.72 10.67 3.71
CA MET A 66 -2.97 11.93 3.69
C MET A 66 -1.53 11.72 4.13
N GLY A 67 -0.58 12.20 3.30
CA GLY A 67 0.85 12.05 3.56
C GLY A 67 1.41 10.68 3.20
N ALA A 68 0.64 9.74 2.64
CA ALA A 68 1.19 8.49 2.11
C ALA A 68 2.21 8.77 1.00
N SER A 69 3.31 8.02 0.99
CA SER A 69 4.22 7.96 -0.13
C SER A 69 3.50 7.36 -1.34
N VAL A 70 3.59 8.03 -2.49
CA VAL A 70 2.99 7.56 -3.74
C VAL A 70 4.06 7.37 -4.80
N ARG A 71 4.05 6.22 -5.48
CA ARG A 71 5.01 5.89 -6.55
C ARG A 71 4.31 5.26 -7.75
N PRO A 72 4.63 5.70 -8.98
CA PRO A 72 4.22 4.97 -10.18
C PRO A 72 4.89 3.59 -10.24
N VAL A 73 4.10 2.52 -10.32
CA VAL A 73 4.54 1.12 -10.37
C VAL A 73 3.89 0.42 -11.56
N SER A 74 4.55 -0.58 -12.15
CA SER A 74 3.93 -1.36 -13.21
C SER A 74 2.59 -1.99 -12.76
N PRO A 75 1.54 -1.96 -13.58
CA PRO A 75 0.21 -2.43 -13.15
C PRO A 75 0.19 -3.89 -12.72
N SER A 76 0.98 -4.75 -13.37
CA SER A 76 1.09 -6.17 -13.02
C SER A 76 1.72 -6.37 -11.63
N ASP A 77 2.77 -5.61 -11.32
CA ASP A 77 3.45 -5.67 -10.02
C ASP A 77 2.52 -5.16 -8.91
N ASN A 78 1.96 -3.97 -9.07
CA ASN A 78 1.10 -3.32 -8.06
C ASN A 78 -0.17 -4.14 -7.77
N ARG A 79 -0.92 -4.54 -8.81
CA ARG A 79 -2.16 -5.31 -8.63
C ARG A 79 -1.90 -6.69 -8.07
N GLY A 80 -0.79 -7.32 -8.48
CA GLY A 80 -0.36 -8.61 -7.93
C GLY A 80 -0.01 -8.51 -6.44
N ALA A 81 0.75 -7.49 -6.04
CA ALA A 81 1.08 -7.22 -4.64
C ALA A 81 -0.18 -6.93 -3.81
N GLY A 82 -1.09 -6.09 -4.33
CA GLY A 82 -2.36 -5.76 -3.69
C GLY A 82 -3.25 -6.99 -3.49
N ALA A 83 -3.38 -7.87 -4.50
CA ALA A 83 -4.13 -9.12 -4.38
C ALA A 83 -3.47 -10.09 -3.39
N TYR A 84 -2.15 -10.19 -3.38
CA TYR A 84 -1.41 -11.01 -2.42
C TYR A 84 -1.62 -10.54 -0.99
N LEU A 85 -1.47 -9.23 -0.74
CA LEU A 85 -1.71 -8.61 0.56
C LEU A 85 -3.16 -8.80 1.01
N GLY A 86 -4.13 -8.50 0.15
CA GLY A 86 -5.55 -8.64 0.44
C GLY A 86 -5.94 -10.07 0.78
N ASN A 87 -5.43 -11.06 0.05
CA ASN A 87 -5.69 -12.48 0.34
C ASN A 87 -5.05 -12.93 1.66
N LYS A 88 -3.82 -12.49 1.95
CA LYS A 88 -3.14 -12.82 3.21
C LYS A 88 -3.81 -12.18 4.42
N LEU A 89 -4.40 -11.01 4.25
CA LEU A 89 -5.06 -10.28 5.33
C LEU A 89 -6.56 -10.58 5.46
N ARG A 90 -7.17 -11.32 4.53
CA ARG A 90 -8.63 -11.53 4.43
C ARG A 90 -9.28 -12.02 5.74
N ASN A 91 -8.62 -12.92 6.46
CA ASN A 91 -9.17 -13.54 7.66
C ASN A 91 -8.89 -12.75 8.94
N TYR A 92 -8.17 -11.63 8.84
CA TYR A 92 -7.89 -10.77 9.99
C TYR A 92 -8.94 -9.65 10.09
N PRO A 93 -9.59 -9.50 11.25
CA PRO A 93 -10.60 -8.46 11.45
C PRO A 93 -9.99 -7.06 11.38
N ASP A 94 -10.83 -6.07 11.06
CA ASP A 94 -10.46 -4.66 11.22
C ASP A 94 -10.04 -4.39 12.68
N GLY A 95 -9.04 -3.52 12.86
CA GLY A 95 -8.35 -3.29 14.13
C GLY A 95 -7.12 -4.16 14.36
N THR A 96 -6.90 -5.22 13.57
CA THR A 96 -5.68 -6.03 13.65
C THR A 96 -4.46 -5.20 13.24
N THR A 97 -3.40 -5.23 14.04
CA THR A 97 -2.10 -4.64 13.70
C THR A 97 -1.21 -5.66 13.02
N VAL A 98 -0.56 -5.26 11.94
CA VAL A 98 0.37 -6.11 11.19
C VAL A 98 1.64 -5.35 10.88
N ARG A 99 2.78 -6.01 11.05
CA ARG A 99 4.06 -5.47 10.60
C ARG A 99 4.30 -5.82 9.14
N LEU A 100 4.31 -4.85 8.23
CA LEU A 100 4.57 -5.01 6.81
C LEU A 100 6.07 -4.87 6.51
N LYS A 101 6.62 -5.77 5.72
CA LYS A 101 8.04 -5.85 5.37
C LYS A 101 8.24 -6.17 3.89
#